data_AF-A0A2E1A9M6-F1
#
_entry.id   AF-A0A2E1A9M6-F1
#
_cell.length_a   1.000
_cell.length_b   1.000
_cell.length_c   1.000
_cell.angle_alpha   90.00
_cell.angle_beta   90.00
_cell.angle_gamma   90.00
#
_symmetry.space_group_name_H-M   'P 1'
#
loop_
_entity.id
_entity.type
_entity.pdbx_description
1 polymer ?
#
loop_
_entity_poly.entity_id
_entity_poly.type
_entity_poly.pdbx_seq_one_letter_code
_entity_poly.pdbx_strand_id
1 'polypeptide(L)' 'MVVTQDIKRIMVSYIEAYQQLYKRQPSSLHALDREWVIVNGARMRVSELEKLTHQLLQEHRQIQEKKSAISRLIKWFRG' A
#
# COMPACT_ATOMS: atom_id res chain seq x y z
N MET A 1 -26.48 -2.53 3.95
CA MET A 1 -25.23 -3.23 4.30
C MET A 1 -24.36 -2.29 5.10
N VAL A 2 -23.85 -2.71 6.27
CA VAL A 2 -23.00 -1.88 7.13
C VAL A 2 -21.54 -2.22 6.84
N VAL A 3 -20.82 -1.31 6.19
CA VAL A 3 -19.36 -1.38 6.07
C VAL A 3 -18.77 -1.17 7.47
N THR A 4 -17.97 -2.13 7.94
CA THR A 4 -17.36 -2.05 9.27
C THR A 4 -16.24 -1.00 9.29
N GLN A 5 -15.99 -0.40 10.45
CA GLN A 5 -14.93 0.61 10.63
C GLN A 5 -13.54 0.03 10.30
N ASP A 6 -13.35 -1.27 10.55
CA ASP A 6 -12.09 -1.97 10.26
C ASP A 6 -11.78 -2.03 8.76
N ILE A 7 -12.78 -2.28 7.91
CA ILE A 7 -12.60 -2.31 6.45
C ILE A 7 -12.17 -0.94 5.92
N LYS A 8 -12.80 0.14 6.44
CA LYS A 8 -12.42 1.50 6.07
C LYS A 8 -10.96 1.78 6.42
N ARG A 9 -10.53 1.36 7.61
CA ARG A 9 -9.13 1.51 8.05
C ARG A 9 -8.17 0.79 7.11
N ILE A 10 -8.45 -0.46 6.76
CA ILE A 10 -7.63 -1.26 5.84
C ILE A 10 -7.57 -0.60 4.45
N MET A 11 -8.71 -0.14 3.93
CA MET A 11 -8.77 0.55 2.64
C MET A 11 -7.96 1.85 2.64
N VAL A 12 -8.03 2.65 3.71
CA VAL A 12 -7.22 3.87 3.86
C VAL A 12 -5.73 3.52 3.88
N SER A 13 -5.33 2.54 4.69
CA SER A 13 -3.93 2.10 4.76
C SER A 13 -3.43 1.57 3.40
N TYR A 14 -4.28 0.87 2.65
CA TYR A 14 -3.96 0.45 1.29
C TYR A 14 -3.74 1.63 0.34
N ILE A 15 -4.62 2.64 0.36
CA ILE A 15 -4.47 3.85 -0.47
C ILE A 15 -3.15 4.54 -0.15
N GLU A 16 -2.83 4.71 1.13
CA GLU A 16 -1.60 5.36 1.57
C GLU A 16 -0.36 4.58 1.10
N ALA A 17 -0.33 3.26 1.29
CA ALA A 17 0.76 2.41 0.85
C ALA A 17 0.94 2.46 -0.68
N TYR A 18 -0.16 2.38 -1.43
CA TYR A 18 -0.15 2.43 -2.89
C TYR A 18 0.34 3.80 -3.40
N GLN A 19 -0.11 4.90 -2.78
CA GLN A 19 0.33 6.25 -3.14
C GLN A 19 1.79 6.50 -2.79
N GLN A 20 2.28 5.97 -1.66
CA GLN A 20 3.69 6.06 -1.30
C GLN A 20 4.60 5.37 -2.32
N LEU A 21 4.19 4.18 -2.80
CA LEU A 21 4.95 3.37 -3.75
C LEU A 21 4.86 3.89 -5.19
N TYR A 22 3.66 4.11 -5.70
CA TYR A 22 3.41 4.40 -7.12
C TYR A 22 3.14 5.87 -7.44
N LYS A 23 3.03 6.75 -6.42
CA LYS A 23 2.70 8.17 -6.59
C LYS A 23 1.38 8.41 -7.35
N ARG A 24 0.46 7.45 -7.27
CA ARG A 24 -0.85 7.43 -7.92
C ARG A 24 -1.90 6.87 -6.96
N GLN A 25 -3.18 7.14 -7.23
CA GLN A 25 -4.29 6.52 -6.52
C GLN A 25 -4.72 5.21 -7.21
N PRO A 26 -5.24 4.22 -6.48
CA PRO A 26 -5.85 3.04 -7.09
C PRO A 26 -7.08 3.46 -7.89
N SER A 27 -7.28 2.86 -9.07
CA SER A 27 -8.34 3.25 -10.02
C SER A 27 -9.74 2.92 -9.51
N SER A 28 -9.86 1.89 -8.65
CA SER A 28 -11.09 1.61 -7.92
C SER A 28 -10.76 0.96 -6.59
N LEU A 29 -11.43 1.42 -5.53
CA LEU A 29 -11.39 0.82 -4.21
C LEU A 29 -12.74 1.05 -3.51
N HIS A 30 -13.54 0.00 -3.35
CA HIS A 30 -14.81 0.08 -2.63
C HIS A 30 -15.17 -1.24 -1.95
N ALA A 31 -15.80 -1.15 -0.78
CA ALA A 31 -16.30 -2.30 -0.06
C ALA A 31 -17.57 -2.84 -0.73
N LEU A 32 -17.63 -4.15 -0.95
CA LEU A 32 -18.84 -4.83 -1.41
C LEU A 32 -19.69 -5.31 -0.24
N ASP A 33 -19.04 -5.94 0.74
CA ASP A 33 -19.69 -6.48 1.93
C ASP A 33 -18.70 -6.47 3.12
N ARG A 34 -18.91 -7.32 4.14
CA ARG A 34 -18.07 -7.38 5.34
C ARG A 34 -16.71 -8.04 5.13
N GLU A 35 -16.57 -8.83 4.08
CA GLU A 35 -15.38 -9.66 3.83
C GLU A 35 -14.77 -9.41 2.47
N TRP A 36 -15.45 -8.69 1.58
CA TRP A 36 -15.05 -8.50 0.20
C TRP A 36 -14.94 -7.02 -0.18
N VAL A 37 -13.92 -6.74 -0.98
CA VAL A 37 -13.59 -5.43 -1.53
C VAL A 37 -13.31 -5.58 -3.02
N ILE A 38 -13.60 -4.53 -3.79
CA ILE A 38 -13.12 -4.39 -5.17
C ILE A 38 -11.92 -3.48 -5.16
N VAL A 39 -10.83 -3.94 -5.78
CA VAL A 39 -9.59 -3.20 -6.01
C VAL A 39 -9.23 -3.28 -7.49
N ASN A 40 -9.11 -2.15 -8.16
CA ASN A 40 -8.77 -2.06 -9.60
C ASN A 40 -9.64 -2.97 -10.49
N GLY A 41 -10.93 -3.09 -10.18
CA GLY A 41 -11.89 -3.92 -10.91
C GLY A 41 -11.86 -5.42 -10.54
N ALA A 42 -10.94 -5.86 -9.69
CA ALA A 42 -10.88 -7.21 -9.18
C ALA A 42 -11.49 -7.32 -7.77
N ARG A 43 -12.28 -8.37 -7.53
CA ARG A 43 -12.83 -8.68 -6.20
C ARG A 43 -11.83 -9.52 -5.39
N MET A 44 -11.57 -9.14 -4.16
CA MET A 44 -10.72 -9.89 -3.21
C MET A 44 -11.25 -9.79 -1.79
N ARG A 45 -10.78 -10.67 -0.90
CA ARG A 45 -11.13 -10.61 0.52
C ARG A 45 -10.43 -9.45 1.21
N VAL A 46 -11.04 -8.91 2.26
CA VAL A 46 -10.46 -7.88 3.14
C VAL A 46 -9.13 -8.36 3.73
N SER A 47 -9.03 -9.64 4.11
CA SER A 47 -7.79 -10.23 4.62
C SER A 47 -6.69 -10.35 3.56
N GLU A 48 -7.06 -10.49 2.28
CA GLU A 48 -6.11 -10.45 1.17
C GLU A 48 -5.61 -9.02 0.92
N LEU A 49 -6.52 -8.04 0.99
CA LEU A 49 -6.17 -6.62 0.92
C LEU A 49 -5.21 -6.19 2.04
N GLU A 50 -5.43 -6.68 3.26
CA GLU A 50 -4.55 -6.44 4.39
C GLU A 50 -3.14 -7.00 4.15
N LYS A 51 -3.03 -8.26 3.70
CA LYS A 51 -1.74 -8.87 3.32
C LYS A 51 -1.03 -8.08 2.21
N LEU A 52 -1.77 -7.69 1.17
CA LEU A 52 -1.23 -6.89 0.07
C LEU A 52 -0.73 -5.53 0.57
N THR A 53 -1.45 -4.90 1.48
CA THR A 53 -1.05 -3.63 2.12
C THR A 53 0.26 -3.79 2.88
N HIS A 54 0.41 -4.86 3.66
CA HIS A 54 1.66 -5.15 4.36
C HIS A 54 2.84 -5.37 3.39
N GLN A 55 2.62 -6.08 2.29
CA GLN A 55 3.64 -6.28 1.26
C GLN A 55 4.08 -4.95 0.62
N LEU A 56 3.13 -4.09 0.24
CA LEU A 56 3.44 -2.77 -0.34
C LEU A 56 4.25 -1.88 0.63
N LEU A 57 3.91 -1.89 1.92
CA LEU A 57 4.66 -1.14 2.93
C LEU A 57 6.08 -1.68 3.12
N GLN A 58 6.26 -3.01 3.09
CA GLN A 58 7.57 -3.65 3.19
C GLN A 58 8.44 -3.33 1.96
N GLU A 59 7.88 -3.43 0.76
CA GLU A 59 8.56 -3.05 -0.48
C GLU A 59 8.96 -1.58 -0.48
N HIS A 60 8.07 -0.69 -0.03
CA HIS A 60 8.38 0.73 0.08
C HIS A 60 9.57 0.96 1.02
N ARG A 61 9.56 0.33 2.20
CA ARG A 61 10.68 0.42 3.16
C ARG A 61 12.00 -0.05 2.55
N GLN A 62 12.01 -1.19 1.87
CA GLN A 62 13.22 -1.71 1.22
C GLN A 62 13.76 -0.76 0.14
N ILE A 63 12.88 -0.13 -0.64
CA ILE A 63 13.30 0.87 -1.64
C ILE A 63 13.91 2.10 -0.97
N GLN A 64 13.33 2.58 0.14
CA GLN A 64 13.87 3.73 0.89
C GLN A 64 15.23 3.42 1.50
N GLU A 65 15.41 2.23 2.08
CA GLU A 65 16.69 1.78 2.62
C GLU A 65 17.78 1.74 1.55
N LYS A 66 17.48 1.17 0.37
CA LYS A 66 18.41 1.15 -0.77
C LYS A 66 18.79 2.56 -1.23
N LYS A 67 17.81 3.47 -1.36
CA LYS A 67 18.08 4.87 -1.72
C LYS A 67 18.96 5.57 -0.70
N SER A 68 18.73 5.34 0.60
CA SER A 68 19.55 5.90 1.68
C SER A 68 21.00 5.41 1.61
N ALA A 69 21.21 4.11 1.34
CA ALA A 69 22.55 3.53 1.19
C ALA A 69 23.30 4.14 0.00
N ILE A 70 22.65 4.27 -1.16
CA ILE A 70 23.25 4.89 -2.35
C ILE A 70 23.57 6.36 -2.10
N SER A 71 22.66 7.10 -1.46
CA SER A 71 22.90 8.51 -1.10
C SER A 71 24.14 8.68 -0.21
N ARG A 72 24.31 7.79 0.77
CA ARG A 72 25.50 7.76 1.62
C ARG A 72 26.78 7.46 0.83
N LEU A 73 26.72 6.50 -0.11
CA LEU A 73 27.85 6.17 -0.99
C LEU A 73 28.23 7.35 -1.89
N ILE A 74 27.26 8.00 -2.55
CA ILE A 74 27.52 9.18 -3.39
C ILE A 74 28.14 10.32 -2.58
N LYS A 75 27.66 10.54 -1.35
CA LYS A 75 28.21 11.56 -0.44
C LYS A 75 29.67 11.25 -0.06
N TRP A 76 30.03 9.98 0.10
CA TRP A 76 31.41 9.56 0.38
C TRP A 76 32.32 9.75 -0.84
N PHE A 77 31.88 9.41 -2.05
CA PHE A 77 32.67 9.60 -3.28
C PHE A 77 32.85 11.05 -3.72
N ARG A 78 31.98 11.96 -3.29
CA ARG A 78 32.07 13.42 -3.57
C ARG A 78 32.78 14.22 -2.47
N GLY A 79 33.19 13.56 -1.39
CA GLY A 79 33.96 14.12 -0.28
C GLY A 79 35.46 13.96 -0.49
#